data_AF-A0A3N5I288-F1
#
_entry.id   AF-A0A3N5I288-F1
#
_cell.length_a   1.000
_cell.length_b   1.000
_cell.length_c   1.000
_cell.angle_alpha   90.00
_cell.angle_beta   90.00
_cell.angle_gamma   90.00
#
_symmetry.space_group_name_H-M   'P 1'
#
loop_
_entity.id
_entity.type
_entity.pdbx_description
1 polymer ?
#
loop_
_entity_poly.entity_id
_entity_poly.type
_entity_poly.pdbx_seq_one_letter_code
_entity_poly.pdbx_strand_id
1 'polypeptide(L)'
;MPIIGPTLLLSRADRQAREGWWAEAIASYDEYLARFPDDSAAPRVLESRDTLAAMLTARAELARRREEVTRLRDELSGLQADGTRLREDRTRLHAEATVLRDEVIRLHDEAMRLRDERVHLRAEGTQLREELTRRGDDLARTRQELAARQAEADRLRAAIERLKQIDLKLERKR
;
A
#
# COMPACT_ATOMS: atom_id res chain seq x y z
N MET A 1 37.65 -22.83 69.68
CA MET A 1 36.59 -23.36 68.81
C MET A 1 35.93 -24.52 69.55
N PRO A 2 34.63 -24.45 69.91
CA PRO A 2 33.99 -25.59 70.57
C PRO A 2 34.02 -26.80 69.63
N ILE A 3 34.43 -27.96 70.15
CA ILE A 3 34.42 -29.22 69.43
C ILE A 3 32.94 -29.64 69.33
N ILE A 4 32.28 -29.26 68.24
CA ILE A 4 30.94 -29.76 67.92
C ILE A 4 31.11 -31.24 67.59
N GLY A 5 30.54 -32.11 68.42
CA GLY A 5 30.54 -33.56 68.18
C GLY A 5 29.68 -33.95 66.97
N PRO A 6 29.91 -35.14 66.39
CA PRO A 6 29.25 -35.60 65.17
C PRO A 6 27.72 -35.51 65.24
N THR A 7 27.11 -35.88 66.37
CA THR A 7 25.66 -35.84 66.58
C THR A 7 25.06 -34.44 66.47
N LEU A 8 25.73 -33.42 67.04
CA LEU A 8 25.22 -32.05 67.05
C LEU A 8 25.34 -31.41 65.66
N LEU A 9 26.43 -31.69 64.94
CA LEU A 9 26.62 -31.21 63.57
C LEU A 9 25.60 -31.82 62.62
N LEU A 10 25.40 -33.15 62.71
CA LEU A 10 24.40 -33.86 61.93
C LEU A 10 22.97 -33.38 62.23
N SER A 11 22.65 -33.16 63.50
CA SER A 11 21.33 -32.66 63.91
C SER A 11 21.04 -31.25 63.37
N ARG A 12 22.07 -30.42 63.21
CA ARG A 12 21.96 -29.11 62.57
C ARG A 12 21.70 -29.24 61.07
N ALA A 13 22.49 -30.06 60.37
CA ALA A 13 22.34 -30.30 58.95
C ALA A 13 20.94 -30.85 58.62
N ASP A 14 20.48 -31.86 59.37
CA ASP A 14 19.15 -32.43 59.23
C ASP A 14 18.04 -31.39 59.48
N ARG A 15 18.25 -30.45 60.41
CA ARG A 15 17.30 -29.35 60.65
C ARG A 15 17.24 -28.38 59.47
N GLN A 16 18.40 -27.93 58.97
CA GLN A 16 18.48 -27.05 57.81
C GLN A 16 17.80 -27.67 56.58
N ALA A 17 18.01 -28.98 56.37
CA ALA A 17 17.36 -29.72 55.28
C ALA A 17 15.82 -29.69 55.42
N ARG A 18 15.30 -29.95 56.62
CA ARG A 18 13.84 -29.93 56.91
C ARG A 18 13.23 -28.54 56.78
N GLU A 19 13.98 -27.51 57.16
CA GLU A 19 13.54 -26.12 57.09
C GLU A 19 13.66 -25.53 55.67
N GLY A 20 14.20 -26.28 54.70
CA GLY A 20 14.30 -25.85 53.29
C GLY A 20 15.59 -25.10 52.94
N TRP A 21 16.52 -24.97 53.89
CA TRP A 21 17.83 -24.33 53.72
C TRP A 21 18.81 -25.34 53.10
N TRP A 22 18.49 -25.80 51.89
CA TRP A 22 19.17 -26.94 51.28
C TRP A 22 20.65 -26.65 50.96
N ALA A 23 20.99 -25.41 50.60
CA ALA A 23 22.38 -25.03 50.32
C ALA A 23 23.22 -25.07 51.60
N GLU A 24 22.66 -24.56 52.70
CA GLU A 24 23.28 -24.53 54.02
C GLU A 24 23.35 -25.94 54.64
N ALA A 25 22.34 -26.78 54.37
CA ALA A 25 22.33 -28.18 54.77
C ALA A 25 23.41 -28.98 54.04
N ILE A 26 23.57 -28.80 52.72
CA ILE A 26 24.66 -29.41 51.93
C ILE A 26 26.01 -28.99 52.50
N ALA A 27 26.23 -27.70 52.76
CA ALA A 27 27.48 -27.22 53.35
C ALA A 27 27.76 -27.84 54.73
N SER A 28 26.73 -28.04 55.54
CA SER A 28 26.85 -28.66 56.87
C SER A 28 27.06 -30.17 56.80
N TYR A 29 26.51 -30.85 55.78
CA TYR A 29 26.80 -32.25 55.48
C TYR A 29 28.23 -32.42 54.93
N ASP A 30 28.69 -31.52 54.07
CA ASP A 30 30.08 -31.50 53.58
C ASP A 30 31.06 -31.29 54.74
N GLU A 31 30.75 -30.41 55.70
CA GLU A 31 31.52 -30.22 56.94
C GLU A 31 31.56 -31.51 57.78
N TYR A 32 30.42 -32.19 57.92
CA TYR A 32 30.33 -33.46 58.65
C TYR A 32 31.21 -34.54 58.02
N LEU A 33 31.12 -34.74 56.70
CA LEU A 33 31.90 -35.73 55.96
C LEU A 33 33.40 -35.44 56.01
N ALA A 34 33.79 -34.16 55.98
CA ALA A 34 35.19 -33.75 56.09
C ALA A 34 35.78 -34.01 57.48
N ARG A 35 34.98 -33.82 58.54
CA ARG A 35 35.44 -33.93 59.94
C ARG A 35 35.32 -35.34 60.51
N PHE A 36 34.37 -36.13 60.04
CA PHE A 36 34.04 -37.46 60.55
C PHE A 36 33.86 -38.48 59.41
N PRO A 37 34.91 -38.73 58.60
CA PRO A 37 34.81 -39.59 57.42
C PRO A 37 34.49 -41.06 57.75
N ASP A 38 34.95 -41.56 58.90
CA ASP A 38 34.77 -42.96 59.34
C ASP A 38 33.55 -43.18 60.26
N ASP A 39 32.70 -42.17 60.45
CA ASP A 39 31.50 -42.32 61.27
C ASP A 39 30.48 -43.23 60.57
N SER A 40 29.82 -44.08 61.34
CA SER A 40 28.73 -44.96 60.91
C SER A 40 27.63 -44.27 60.09
N ALA A 41 27.37 -42.98 60.31
CA ALA A 41 26.35 -42.23 59.59
C ALA A 41 26.86 -41.56 58.30
N ALA A 42 28.15 -41.62 57.98
CA ALA A 42 28.73 -40.99 56.79
C ALA A 42 28.07 -41.42 55.46
N PRO A 43 27.74 -42.70 55.21
CA PRO A 43 27.05 -43.10 53.98
C PRO A 43 25.67 -42.44 53.83
N ARG A 44 24.89 -42.37 54.92
CA ARG A 44 23.58 -41.69 54.95
C ARG A 44 23.72 -40.20 54.67
N VAL A 45 24.76 -39.58 55.22
CA VAL A 45 25.03 -38.15 55.04
C VAL A 45 25.36 -37.85 53.59
N LEU A 46 26.20 -38.67 52.95
CA LEU A 46 26.52 -38.51 51.53
C LEU A 46 25.26 -38.60 50.65
N GLU A 47 24.41 -39.60 50.87
CA GLU A 47 23.15 -39.74 50.13
C GLU A 47 22.22 -38.54 50.36
N SER A 48 22.06 -38.10 51.61
CA SER A 48 21.24 -36.93 51.96
C SER A 48 21.78 -35.64 51.31
N ARG A 49 23.10 -35.50 51.25
CA ARG A 49 23.77 -34.37 50.62
C ARG A 49 23.59 -34.37 49.10
N ASP A 50 23.77 -35.51 48.45
CA ASP A 50 23.65 -35.63 46.99
C ASP A 50 22.20 -35.48 46.52
N THR A 51 21.24 -36.00 47.29
CA THR A 51 19.81 -35.78 47.02
C THR A 51 19.43 -34.30 47.12
N LEU A 52 19.91 -33.58 48.14
CA LEU A 52 19.70 -32.13 48.24
C LEU A 52 20.37 -31.37 47.09
N ALA A 53 21.57 -31.76 46.69
CA ALA A 53 22.28 -31.15 45.56
C ALA A 53 21.52 -31.35 44.23
N ALA A 54 20.98 -32.55 44.01
CA ALA A 54 20.13 -32.85 42.87
C ALA A 54 18.84 -32.01 42.89
N MET A 55 18.19 -31.87 44.05
CA MET A 55 16.98 -31.05 44.20
C MET A 55 17.25 -29.55 43.94
N LEU A 56 18.37 -29.00 44.41
CA LEU A 56 18.75 -27.62 44.10
C LEU A 56 18.98 -27.41 42.60
N THR A 57 19.66 -28.36 41.96
CA THR A 57 19.89 -28.32 40.50
C THR A 57 18.56 -28.36 39.75
N ALA A 58 17.68 -29.31 40.08
CA ALA A 58 16.36 -29.41 39.46
C ALA A 58 15.50 -28.15 39.68
N ARG A 59 15.60 -27.51 40.86
CA ARG A 59 14.89 -26.25 41.15
C ARG A 59 15.41 -25.10 40.29
N ALA A 60 16.72 -25.01 40.10
CA ALA A 60 17.33 -24.00 39.23
C ALA A 60 16.94 -24.21 37.76
N GLU A 61 16.96 -25.46 37.28
CA GLU A 61 16.50 -25.80 35.94
C GLU A 61 15.02 -25.48 35.74
N LEU A 62 14.16 -25.81 36.71
CA LEU A 62 12.74 -25.48 36.66
C LEU A 62 12.50 -23.97 36.60
N ALA A 63 13.25 -23.18 37.38
CA ALA A 63 13.19 -21.73 37.33
C ALA A 63 13.56 -21.19 35.94
N ARG A 64 14.69 -21.65 35.39
CA ARG A 64 15.13 -21.30 34.03
C ARG A 64 14.10 -21.68 32.96
N ARG A 65 13.50 -22.87 33.07
CA ARG A 65 12.45 -23.31 32.13
C ARG A 65 11.18 -22.47 32.24
N ARG A 66 10.82 -22.01 33.43
CA ARG A 66 9.68 -21.09 33.61
C ARG A 66 9.94 -19.75 32.93
N GLU A 67 11.14 -19.20 33.06
CA GLU A 67 11.55 -17.97 32.37
C GLU A 67 11.53 -18.13 30.83
N GLU A 68 12.01 -19.27 30.33
CA GLU A 68 11.97 -19.59 28.90
C GLU A 68 10.52 -19.69 28.40
N VAL A 69 9.63 -20.35 29.16
CA VAL A 69 8.20 -20.41 28.83
C VAL A 69 7.55 -19.04 28.81
N THR A 70 7.87 -18.15 29.76
CA THR A 70 7.33 -16.78 29.75
C THR A 70 7.81 -16.02 28.53
N ARG A 71 9.11 -16.10 28.20
CA ARG A 71 9.67 -15.44 27.01
C ARG A 71 9.04 -15.93 25.72
N LEU A 72 8.87 -17.25 25.57
CA LEU A 72 8.24 -17.84 24.39
C LEU A 72 6.76 -17.43 24.24
N ARG A 73 6.05 -17.23 25.36
CA ARG A 73 4.67 -16.70 25.33
C ARG A 73 4.62 -15.26 24.83
N ASP A 74 5.55 -14.43 25.27
CA ASP A 74 5.64 -13.04 24.82
C ASP A 74 6.01 -12.96 23.33
N GLU A 75 6.97 -13.76 22.89
CA GLU A 75 7.34 -13.88 21.46
C GLU A 75 6.14 -14.36 20.61
N LEU A 76 5.40 -15.37 21.08
CA LEU A 76 4.19 -15.85 20.39
C LEU A 76 3.10 -14.76 20.31
N SER A 77 2.89 -14.00 21.38
CA SER A 77 1.94 -12.89 21.39
C SER A 77 2.32 -11.80 20.40
N GLY A 78 3.62 -11.45 20.33
CA GLY A 78 4.16 -10.53 19.33
C GLY A 78 3.90 -11.00 17.89
N LEU A 79 4.21 -12.26 17.59
CA LEU A 79 3.97 -12.84 16.26
C LEU A 79 2.49 -12.88 15.88
N GLN A 80 1.59 -13.09 16.84
CA GLN A 80 0.15 -13.02 16.60
C GLN A 80 -0.32 -11.60 16.27
N ALA A 81 0.21 -10.59 16.96
CA ALA A 81 -0.08 -9.19 16.68
C ALA A 81 0.41 -8.78 15.28
N ASP A 82 1.65 -9.14 14.94
CA ASP A 82 2.22 -8.88 13.61
C ASP A 82 1.44 -9.61 12.51
N GLY A 83 1.07 -10.87 12.74
CA GLY A 83 0.20 -11.63 11.83
C GLY A 83 -1.17 -10.99 11.61
N THR A 84 -1.71 -10.28 12.61
CA THR A 84 -2.98 -9.55 12.48
C THR A 84 -2.80 -8.29 11.64
N ARG A 85 -1.76 -7.49 11.93
CA ARG A 85 -1.42 -6.28 11.16
C ARG A 85 -1.17 -6.59 9.67
N LEU A 86 -0.44 -7.66 9.37
CA LEU A 86 -0.19 -8.09 7.99
C LEU A 86 -1.49 -8.46 7.25
N ARG A 87 -2.49 -9.05 7.92
CA ARG A 87 -3.78 -9.35 7.30
C ARG A 87 -4.58 -8.08 7.00
N GLU A 88 -4.54 -7.11 7.90
CA GLU A 88 -5.17 -5.80 7.71
C GLU A 88 -4.52 -5.05 6.54
N ASP A 89 -3.19 -4.98 6.50
CA ASP A 89 -2.44 -4.35 5.43
C ASP A 89 -2.72 -5.01 4.07
N ARG A 90 -2.76 -6.35 4.01
CA ARG A 90 -3.14 -7.08 2.80
C ARG A 90 -4.54 -6.71 2.32
N THR A 91 -5.48 -6.56 3.25
CA THR A 91 -6.88 -6.20 2.93
C THR A 91 -6.95 -4.77 2.38
N ARG A 92 -6.23 -3.82 2.99
CA ARG A 92 -6.12 -2.44 2.51
C ARG A 92 -5.53 -2.37 1.10
N LEU A 93 -4.38 -3.03 0.88
CA LEU A 93 -3.72 -3.06 -0.43
C LEU A 93 -4.61 -3.68 -1.51
N HIS A 94 -5.41 -4.69 -1.18
CA HIS A 94 -6.35 -5.29 -2.11
C HIS A 94 -7.47 -4.31 -2.51
N ALA A 95 -7.99 -3.55 -1.55
CA ALA A 95 -8.98 -2.50 -1.82
C ALA A 95 -8.41 -1.39 -2.71
N GLU A 96 -7.20 -0.90 -2.39
CA GLU A 96 -6.50 0.09 -3.21
C GLU A 96 -6.26 -0.39 -4.65
N ALA A 97 -5.82 -1.65 -4.82
CA ALA A 97 -5.63 -2.25 -6.14
C ALA A 97 -6.94 -2.34 -6.95
N THR A 98 -8.07 -2.53 -6.28
CA THR A 98 -9.39 -2.57 -6.93
C THR A 98 -9.79 -1.16 -7.41
N VAL A 99 -9.63 -0.15 -6.55
CA VAL A 99 -9.91 1.25 -6.91
C VAL A 99 -9.06 1.71 -8.10
N LEU A 100 -7.76 1.40 -8.09
CA LEU A 100 -6.86 1.75 -9.19
C LEU A 100 -7.24 1.04 -10.50
N ARG A 101 -7.69 -0.21 -10.42
CA ARG A 101 -8.19 -0.93 -11.61
C ARG A 101 -9.41 -0.24 -12.22
N ASP A 102 -10.36 0.17 -11.38
CA ASP A 102 -11.57 0.86 -11.84
C ASP A 102 -11.25 2.24 -12.43
N GLU A 103 -10.26 2.94 -11.87
CA GLU A 103 -9.77 4.21 -12.41
C GLU A 103 -9.11 4.04 -13.79
N VAL A 104 -8.29 3.02 -13.97
CA VAL A 104 -7.68 2.70 -15.28
C VAL A 104 -8.76 2.42 -16.33
N ILE A 105 -9.80 1.67 -15.99
CA ILE A 105 -10.94 1.40 -16.89
C ILE A 105 -11.65 2.71 -17.26
N ARG A 106 -11.97 3.56 -16.28
CA ARG A 106 -12.63 4.86 -16.53
C ARG A 106 -11.81 5.76 -17.44
N LEU A 107 -10.51 5.89 -17.20
CA LEU A 107 -9.62 6.70 -18.02
C LEU A 107 -9.49 6.15 -19.44
N HIS A 108 -9.50 4.82 -19.60
CA HIS A 108 -9.51 4.19 -20.92
C HIS A 108 -10.78 4.55 -21.71
N ASP A 109 -11.95 4.44 -21.08
CA ASP A 109 -13.23 4.79 -21.71
C ASP A 109 -13.30 6.27 -22.09
N GLU A 110 -12.81 7.15 -21.22
CA GLU A 110 -12.72 8.59 -21.50
C GLU A 110 -11.79 8.88 -22.70
N ALA A 111 -10.63 8.24 -22.76
CA ALA A 111 -9.69 8.38 -23.87
C ALA A 111 -10.31 7.92 -25.21
N MET A 112 -11.10 6.85 -25.20
CA MET A 112 -11.83 6.38 -26.38
C MET A 112 -12.90 7.38 -26.82
N ARG A 113 -13.69 7.93 -25.89
CA ARG A 113 -14.69 8.97 -26.21
C ARG A 113 -14.06 10.22 -26.83
N LEU A 114 -12.98 10.72 -26.23
CA LEU A 114 -12.25 11.89 -26.76
C LEU A 114 -11.65 11.63 -28.14
N ARG A 115 -11.21 10.38 -28.40
CA ARG A 115 -10.73 9.98 -29.72
C ARG A 115 -11.84 10.06 -30.77
N ASP A 116 -13.03 9.57 -30.44
CA ASP A 116 -14.20 9.59 -31.33
C ASP A 116 -14.69 11.01 -31.58
N GLU A 117 -14.78 11.84 -30.53
CA GLU A 117 -15.12 13.26 -30.65
C GLU A 117 -14.13 14.00 -31.56
N ARG A 118 -12.83 13.73 -31.42
CA ARG A 118 -11.81 14.32 -32.31
C ARG A 118 -12.00 13.89 -33.77
N VAL A 119 -12.43 12.66 -34.03
CA VAL A 119 -12.74 12.20 -35.39
C VAL A 119 -13.97 12.94 -35.94
N HIS A 120 -15.01 13.08 -35.13
CA HIS A 120 -16.23 13.80 -35.50
C HIS A 120 -15.96 15.26 -35.84
N LEU A 121 -15.28 16.00 -34.95
CA LEU A 121 -14.92 17.41 -35.16
C LEU A 121 -14.05 17.62 -36.40
N ARG A 122 -13.18 16.64 -36.73
CA ARG A 122 -12.40 16.69 -37.99
C ARG A 122 -13.30 16.56 -39.21
N ALA A 123 -14.29 15.66 -39.17
CA ALA A 123 -15.24 15.49 -40.25
C ALA A 123 -16.12 16.74 -40.45
N GLU A 124 -16.65 17.31 -39.36
CA GLU A 124 -17.38 18.58 -39.42
C GLU A 124 -16.50 19.71 -39.99
N GLY A 125 -15.25 19.80 -39.53
CA GLY A 125 -14.28 20.76 -40.05
C GLY A 125 -13.99 20.60 -41.55
N THR A 126 -14.00 19.37 -42.09
CA THR A 126 -13.88 19.15 -43.54
C THR A 126 -15.14 19.58 -44.29
N GLN A 127 -16.33 19.25 -43.77
CA GLN A 127 -17.61 19.64 -44.39
C GLN A 127 -17.75 21.16 -44.46
N LEU A 128 -17.44 21.88 -43.37
CA LEU A 128 -17.49 23.35 -43.33
C LEU A 128 -16.55 23.99 -44.36
N ARG A 129 -15.37 23.42 -44.59
CA ARG A 129 -14.45 23.92 -45.64
C ARG A 129 -15.01 23.71 -47.04
N GLU A 130 -15.63 22.57 -47.30
CA GLU A 130 -16.29 22.29 -48.58
C GLU A 130 -17.46 23.26 -48.81
N GLU A 131 -18.29 23.50 -47.80
CA GLU A 131 -19.40 24.47 -47.87
C GLU A 131 -18.91 25.89 -48.11
N LEU A 132 -17.85 26.33 -47.42
CA LEU A 132 -17.22 27.63 -47.66
C LEU A 132 -16.71 27.77 -49.10
N THR A 133 -16.12 26.70 -49.63
CA THR A 133 -15.64 26.68 -51.02
C THR A 133 -16.81 26.82 -51.99
N ARG A 134 -17.88 26.02 -51.83
CA ARG A 134 -19.09 26.09 -52.67
C ARG A 134 -19.74 27.48 -52.62
N ARG A 135 -19.87 28.07 -51.43
CA ARG A 135 -20.41 29.44 -51.28
C ARG A 135 -19.50 30.48 -51.93
N GLY A 136 -18.18 30.28 -51.89
CA GLY A 136 -17.22 31.11 -52.62
C GLY A 136 -17.45 31.07 -54.12
N ASP A 137 -17.66 29.87 -54.68
CA ASP A 137 -17.94 29.68 -56.11
C ASP A 137 -19.30 30.29 -56.51
N ASP A 138 -20.34 30.13 -55.69
CA ASP A 138 -21.65 30.75 -55.89
C ASP A 138 -21.56 32.29 -55.88
N LEU A 139 -20.80 32.85 -54.95
CA LEU A 139 -20.57 34.29 -54.89
C LEU A 139 -19.80 34.80 -56.13
N ALA A 140 -18.83 34.03 -56.63
CA ALA A 140 -18.11 34.36 -57.85
C ALA A 140 -19.04 34.35 -59.08
N ARG A 141 -19.90 33.33 -59.20
CA ARG A 141 -20.90 33.21 -60.28
C ARG A 141 -21.89 34.37 -60.26
N THR A 142 -22.50 34.66 -59.11
CA THR A 142 -23.46 35.77 -58.98
C THR A 142 -22.83 37.13 -59.28
N ARG A 143 -21.55 37.34 -58.92
CA ARG A 143 -20.80 38.54 -59.33
C ARG A 143 -20.60 38.64 -60.84
N GLN A 144 -20.31 37.54 -61.52
CA GLN A 144 -20.19 37.51 -62.99
C GLN A 144 -21.53 37.80 -63.66
N GLU A 145 -22.63 37.22 -63.18
CA GLU A 145 -23.97 37.48 -63.69
C GLU A 145 -24.37 38.95 -63.52
N LEU A 146 -24.11 39.53 -62.34
CA LEU A 146 -24.37 40.95 -62.08
C LEU A 146 -23.57 41.85 -63.03
N ALA A 147 -22.29 41.54 -63.27
CA ALA A 147 -21.45 42.29 -64.21
C ALA A 147 -21.98 42.19 -65.65
N ALA A 148 -22.42 41.01 -66.08
CA ALA A 148 -23.02 40.81 -67.41
C ALA A 148 -24.32 41.61 -67.57
N ARG A 149 -25.19 41.60 -66.56
CA ARG A 149 -26.44 42.38 -66.55
C ARG A 149 -26.18 43.88 -66.56
N GLN A 150 -25.17 44.34 -65.83
CA GLN A 150 -24.76 45.75 -65.85
C GLN A 150 -24.29 46.17 -67.25
N ALA A 151 -23.46 45.34 -67.90
CA ALA A 151 -23.00 45.60 -69.27
C ALA A 151 -24.16 45.61 -70.28
N GLU A 152 -25.14 44.73 -70.12
CA GLU A 152 -26.37 44.72 -70.94
C GLU A 152 -27.21 45.99 -70.72
N ALA A 153 -27.42 46.39 -69.46
CA ALA A 153 -28.13 47.62 -69.12
C ALA A 153 -27.47 48.86 -69.73
N ASP A 154 -26.13 48.94 -69.70
CA ASP A 154 -25.39 50.05 -70.29
C ASP A 154 -25.48 50.05 -71.82
N ARG A 155 -25.47 48.88 -72.47
CA ARG A 155 -25.73 48.76 -73.93
C ARG A 155 -27.14 49.22 -74.30
N LEU A 156 -28.17 48.80 -73.55
CA LEU A 156 -29.55 49.20 -73.80
C LEU A 156 -29.75 50.71 -73.59
N ARG A 157 -29.15 51.29 -72.55
CA ARG A 157 -29.13 52.75 -72.33
C ARG A 157 -28.51 53.48 -73.52
N ALA A 158 -27.36 53.01 -74.02
CA ALA A 158 -26.72 53.59 -75.21
C ALA A 158 -27.59 53.45 -76.48
N ALA A 159 -28.28 52.31 -76.65
CA ALA A 159 -29.19 52.10 -77.79
C ALA A 159 -30.41 53.04 -77.73
N ILE A 160 -31.02 53.20 -76.55
CA ILE A 160 -32.12 54.15 -76.32
C ILE A 160 -31.68 55.57 -76.68
N GLU A 161 -30.49 55.98 -76.23
CA GLU A 161 -29.97 57.32 -76.53
C GLU A 161 -29.76 57.52 -78.04
N ARG A 162 -29.21 56.53 -78.75
CA ARG A 162 -29.09 56.57 -80.21
C ARG A 162 -30.44 56.71 -80.91
N LEU A 163 -31.46 55.97 -80.47
CA LEU A 163 -32.81 56.06 -81.03
C LEU A 163 -33.41 57.46 -80.82
N LYS A 164 -33.28 58.03 -79.62
CA LYS A 164 -33.71 59.42 -79.35
C LYS A 164 -33.06 60.41 -80.31
N GLN A 165 -31.75 60.28 -80.55
CA GLN A 165 -31.03 61.15 -81.47
C GLN A 165 -31.48 60.98 -82.93
N ILE A 166 -31.88 59.78 -83.35
CA ILE A 166 -32.45 59.52 -84.68
C ILE A 166 -33.82 60.20 -84.81
N ASP A 167 -34.68 60.04 -83.81
CA ASP A 167 -36.04 60.59 -83.80
C ASP A 167 -36.03 62.13 -83.88
N LEU A 168 -35.20 62.76 -83.04
CA LEU A 168 -34.93 64.22 -83.09
C LEU A 168 -34.48 64.71 -84.47
N LYS A 169 -33.69 63.91 -85.20
CA LYS A 169 -33.25 64.26 -86.57
C LYS A 169 -34.36 64.10 -87.59
N LEU A 170 -35.29 63.17 -87.38
CA LEU A 170 -36.44 62.97 -88.27
C LEU A 170 -37.50 64.07 -88.08
N GLU A 171 -37.78 64.47 -86.84
CA GLU A 171 -38.71 65.58 -86.55
C GLU A 171 -38.23 66.90 -87.14
N ARG A 172 -36.93 67.21 -87.07
CA ARG A 172 -36.35 68.43 -87.69
C ARG A 172 -36.42 68.46 -89.21
N LYS A 173 -36.67 67.32 -89.88
CA LYS A 173 -36.73 67.18 -91.34
C LYS A 173 -38.15 67.22 -91.89
N ARG A 174 -39.17 67.19 -91.04
CA ARG A 174 -40.58 67.37 -91.41
C ARG A 174 -40.96 68.84 -91.32
#